data_AF-T2SXQ5-F1
#
_entry.id   AF-T2SXQ5-F1
#
_cell.length_a   1.000
_cell.length_b   1.000
_cell.length_c   1.000
_cell.angle_alpha   90.00
_cell.angle_beta   90.00
_cell.angle_gamma   90.00
#
_symmetry.space_group_name_H-M   'P 1'
#
loop_
_entity.id
_entity.type
_entity.pdbx_description
1 polymer ?
#
loop_
_entity_poly.entity_id
_entity_poly.type
_entity_poly.pdbx_seq_one_letter_code
_entity_poly.pdbx_strand_id
1 'polypeptide(L)' 'RLAGAEIARTEWYMEGRVPLHTLRAKIDYGFAEAMTVYGIIGVKVWIFKGEVLQKGIQFEKKEEAKEEREPRRSRRGRQ' A
#
# COMPACT_ATOMS: atom_id res chain seq x y z
N ARG A 1 -10.78 -18.55 11.72
CA ARG A 1 -9.46 -19.25 11.79
C ARG A 1 -8.76 -19.13 10.44
N LEU A 2 -7.52 -18.63 10.38
CA LEU A 2 -6.78 -18.53 9.12
C LEU A 2 -6.44 -19.93 8.58
N ALA A 3 -6.71 -20.17 7.30
CA ALA A 3 -6.47 -21.44 6.59
C ALA A 3 -6.99 -22.71 7.30
N GLY A 4 -8.03 -22.60 8.15
CA GLY A 4 -8.56 -23.73 8.92
C GLY A 4 -7.63 -24.24 10.03
N ALA A 5 -6.59 -23.48 10.40
CA ALA A 5 -5.63 -23.87 11.42
C ALA A 5 -6.28 -24.05 12.80
N GLU A 6 -5.75 -25.00 13.58
CA GLU A 6 -6.33 -25.34 14.89
C GLU A 6 -6.24 -24.17 15.89
N ILE A 7 -5.11 -23.46 15.87
CA ILE A 7 -4.85 -22.31 16.73
C ILE A 7 -5.12 -21.02 15.95
N ALA A 8 -5.88 -20.10 16.55
CA ALA A 8 -6.16 -18.80 15.94
C ALA A 8 -4.89 -17.93 15.88
N ARG A 9 -4.70 -17.23 14.76
CA ARG A 9 -3.59 -16.29 14.53
C ARG A 9 -4.08 -15.03 13.83
N THR A 10 -3.32 -13.96 13.98
CA THR A 10 -3.53 -12.70 13.26
C THR A 10 -2.35 -12.51 12.31
N GLU A 11 -2.64 -12.42 11.02
CA GLU A 11 -1.66 -12.07 9.99
C GLU A 11 -1.95 -10.66 9.53
N TRP A 12 -0.88 -9.89 9.29
CA TRP A 12 -0.97 -8.53 8.79
C TRP A 12 0.03 -8.32 7.67
N TYR A 13 -0.37 -7.48 6.72
CA TYR A 13 0.45 -7.06 5.60
C TYR A 13 0.22 -5.56 5.40
N MET A 14 1.28 -4.83 5.06
CA MET A 14 1.23 -3.40 4.81
C MET A 14 2.13 -3.06 3.63
N GLU A 15 1.60 -2.28 2.69
CA GLU A 15 2.37 -1.68 1.60
C GLU A 15 2.29 -0.14 1.72
N GLY A 16 3.41 0.54 1.49
CA GLY A 16 3.47 2.00 1.55
C GLY A 16 3.48 2.54 2.98
N ARG A 17 2.73 3.63 3.21
CA ARG A 17 2.68 4.36 4.50
C ARG A 17 1.26 4.47 5.02
N VAL A 18 1.08 4.21 6.32
CA VAL A 18 -0.18 4.43 7.03
C VAL A 18 0.12 5.13 8.37
N PRO A 19 0.15 6.47 8.42
CA PRO A 19 0.50 7.21 9.62
C PRO A 19 -0.69 7.30 10.60
N LEU A 20 -0.85 6.31 11.47
CA LEU A 20 -1.98 6.22 12.42
C LEU A 20 -2.00 7.30 13.51
N HIS A 21 -0.85 7.94 13.78
CA HIS A 21 -0.75 9.02 14.78
C HIS A 21 -1.00 10.42 14.19
N THR A 22 -1.06 10.55 12.87
CA THR A 22 -1.20 11.85 12.19
C THR A 22 -2.68 12.19 12.00
N LEU A 23 -3.25 13.04 12.85
CA LEU A 23 -4.68 13.40 12.78
C LEU A 23 -5.11 14.05 11.46
N ARG A 24 -4.20 14.73 10.74
CA ARG A 24 -4.47 15.34 9.43
C ARG A 24 -4.45 14.36 8.25
N ALA A 25 -4.05 13.11 8.49
CA ALA A 25 -4.03 12.07 7.48
C ALA A 25 -5.47 11.62 7.20
N LYS A 26 -5.85 11.56 5.92
CA LYS A 26 -7.12 10.99 5.50
C LYS A 26 -6.97 9.47 5.41
N ILE A 27 -7.40 8.78 6.46
CA ILE A 27 -7.34 7.33 6.55
C ILE A 27 -8.75 6.78 6.58
N ASP A 28 -9.06 5.89 5.64
CA ASP A 28 -10.30 5.13 5.66
C ASP A 28 -10.05 3.81 6.40
N TYR A 29 -10.89 3.53 7.38
CA TYR A 29 -10.87 2.28 8.13
C TYR A 29 -12.12 1.46 7.81
N GLY A 30 -11.93 0.17 7.56
CA GLY A 30 -13.00 -0.80 7.36
C GLY A 30 -12.78 -2.04 8.20
N PHE A 31 -13.87 -2.57 8.75
CA PHE A 31 -13.88 -3.86 9.44
C PHE A 31 -14.98 -4.74 8.86
N ALA A 32 -14.65 -6.01 8.60
CA ALA A 32 -15.58 -7.00 8.12
C ALA A 32 -15.31 -8.36 8.77
N GLU A 33 -16.36 -9.15 8.92
CA GLU A 33 -16.30 -10.51 9.44
C GLU A 33 -16.69 -11.50 8.35
N ALA A 34 -15.86 -12.50 8.12
CA ALA A 34 -16.14 -13.61 7.22
C ALA A 34 -16.52 -14.85 8.03
N MET A 35 -17.74 -15.32 7.83
CA MET A 35 -18.21 -16.58 8.41
C MET A 35 -17.74 -17.73 7.52
N THR A 36 -16.90 -18.60 8.08
CA THR A 36 -16.38 -19.79 7.38
C THR A 36 -16.81 -21.04 8.13
N VAL A 37 -16.68 -22.20 7.49
CA VAL A 37 -17.02 -23.51 8.08
C VAL A 37 -16.23 -23.76 9.38
N TYR A 38 -15.00 -23.24 9.45
CA TYR A 38 -14.12 -23.41 10.61
C TYR A 38 -14.24 -22.26 11.63
N GLY A 39 -15.24 -21.40 11.52
CA GLY A 39 -15.50 -20.28 12.42
C GLY A 39 -15.37 -18.91 11.74
N ILE A 40 -15.24 -17.86 12.55
CA ILE A 40 -15.24 -16.47 12.06
C ILE A 40 -13.80 -15.99 11.80
N ILE A 41 -13.61 -15.19 10.76
CA ILE A 41 -12.36 -14.47 10.46
C ILE A 41 -12.68 -12.96 10.43
N GLY A 42 -12.02 -12.18 11.28
CA GLY A 42 -12.12 -10.72 11.24
C GLY A 42 -11.03 -10.12 10.34
N VAL A 43 -11.41 -9.22 9.45
CA VAL A 43 -10.51 -8.50 8.54
C VAL A 43 -10.59 -7.01 8.85
N LYS A 44 -9.43 -6.41 9.16
CA LYS A 44 -9.27 -4.97 9.40
C LYS A 44 -8.44 -4.38 8.27
N VAL A 45 -8.91 -3.30 7.66
CA VAL A 45 -8.25 -2.64 6.53
C VAL A 45 -8.09 -1.16 6.83
N TRP A 46 -6.91 -0.63 6.56
CA TRP A 46 -6.60 0.79 6.60
C TRP A 46 -6.11 1.24 5.22
N ILE A 47 -6.73 2.29 4.68
CA ILE A 47 -6.35 2.88 3.39
C ILE A 47 -5.97 4.33 3.61
N PHE A 48 -4.70 4.65 3.43
CA PHE A 48 -4.21 6.03 3.47
C PHE A 48 -4.44 6.70 2.11
N LYS A 49 -5.23 7.78 2.10
CA LYS A 49 -5.59 8.54 0.89
C LYS A 49 -4.81 9.86 0.74
N GLY A 50 -3.77 10.07 1.54
CA GLY A 50 -3.00 11.32 1.59
C GLY A 50 -3.35 12.20 2.78
N GLU A 51 -2.67 13.34 2.87
CA GLU A 51 -2.88 14.33 3.94
C GLU A 51 -3.71 15.50 3.43
N VAL A 52 -4.58 16.03 4.30
CA VAL A 52 -5.33 17.26 4.00
C VAL A 52 -4.43 18.45 4.32
N LEU A 53 -3.84 19.04 3.28
CA LEU A 53 -3.10 20.30 3.39
C LEU A 53 -4.03 21.47 2.99
N GLN A 54 -3.72 22.71 3.41
CA GLN A 54 -4.52 23.91 3.10
C GLN A 54 -4.76 24.14 1.59
N LYS A 55 -4.06 23.43 0.69
CA LYS A 55 -4.23 23.47 -0.77
C LYS A 55 -4.96 22.25 -1.37
N GLY A 56 -5.61 21.41 -0.55
CA GLY A 56 -6.30 20.19 -0.98
C GLY A 56 -5.51 18.91 -0.71
N ILE A 57 -6.11 17.77 -1.06
CA ILE A 57 -5.52 16.43 -0.83
C ILE A 57 -4.32 16.24 -1.77
N GLN A 58 -3.12 16.08 -1.20
CA GLN A 58 -1.95 15.69 -1.98
C GLN A 58 -1.81 14.17 -1.98
N PHE A 59 -1.94 13.56 -3.16
CA PHE A 59 -1.60 12.16 -3.38
C PHE A 59 -0.08 12.07 -3.60
N GLU A 60 0.63 11.29 -2.77
CA GLU A 60 2.05 10.98 -3.03
C GLU A 60 2.14 10.26 -4.38
N LYS A 61 2.73 10.92 -5.38
CA LYS A 61 2.97 10.35 -6.70
C LYS A 61 4.11 9.34 -6.53
N LYS A 62 3.85 8.04 -6.74
CA LYS A 62 4.92 7.03 -6.84
C LYS A 62 5.89 7.51 -7.94
N GLU A 63 7.11 7.85 -7.55
CA GLU A 63 8.22 8.01 -8.49
C GLU A 63 8.55 6.60 -9.03
N GLU A 64 7.83 6.19 -10.08
CA GLU A 64 8.28 5.08 -10.90
C GLU A 64 9.50 5.55 -11.71
N ALA A 65 10.58 4.79 -11.55
CA ALA A 65 11.90 5.07 -12.08
C ALA A 65 11.88 5.40 -13.58
N LYS A 66 12.23 6.64 -13.92
CA LYS A 66 12.81 6.96 -15.23
C LYS A 66 14.23 6.41 -15.28
N GLU A 67 14.36 5.11 -15.53
CA GLU A 67 15.60 4.53 -16.06
C GLU A 67 15.31 3.97 -17.46
N GLU A 68 14.86 4.85 -18.36
CA GLU A 68 14.86 4.55 -19.78
C GLU A 68 16.29 4.78 -20.30
N ARG A 69 17.00 3.68 -20.47
CA ARG A 69 18.37 3.56 -21.00
C ARG A 69 18.56 4.44 -22.23
N GLU A 70 19.43 5.45 -22.15
CA GLU A 70 19.97 6.08 -23.35
C GLU A 70 20.67 5.01 -24.22
N PRO A 71 20.32 4.84 -25.51
CA PRO A 71 21.15 4.04 -26.38
C PRO A 71 22.47 4.78 -26.56
N ARG A 72 23.57 4.17 -26.10
CA ARG A 72 24.94 4.62 -26.36
C ARG A 72 25.09 4.89 -27.85
N ARG A 73 25.08 6.18 -28.25
CA ARG A 73 25.48 6.62 -29.58
C ARG A 73 26.84 5.97 -29.88
N SER A 74 26.85 5.01 -30.79
CA SER A 74 28.09 4.43 -31.30
C SER A 74 28.83 5.53 -32.06
N ARG A 75 29.72 6.23 -31.36
CA ARG A 75 30.81 6.96 -31.98
C ARG A 75 31.76 5.93 -32.61
N ARG A 76 31.51 5.58 -33.87
CA ARG A 76 32.55 5.26 -34.86
C ARG A 76 32.35 6.34 -35.94
N GLY A 77 33.10 7.43 -36.01
CA GLY A 77 34.51 7.46 -36.43
C GLY A 77 34.61 6.66 -37.73
N ARG A 78 34.49 7.20 -38.96
CA ARG A 78 35.22 8.32 -39.59
C ARG A 78 36.73 8.26 -39.37
N GLN A 79 37.36 7.23 -39.92
CA GLN A 79 38.55 7.27 -40.79
C GLN A 79 38.85 5.85 -41.26
#